data_AF-A0A1J7IEL0-F1
#
_entry.id   AF-A0A1J7IEL0-F1
#
_cell.length_a   1.000
_cell.length_b   1.000
_cell.length_c   1.000
_cell.angle_alpha   90.00
_cell.angle_beta   90.00
_cell.angle_gamma   90.00
#
_symmetry.space_group_name_H-M   'P 1'
#
loop_
_entity.id
_entity.type
_entity.pdbx_description
1 polymer ?
#
loop_
_entity_poly.entity_id
_entity_poly.type
_entity_poly.pdbx_seq_one_letter_code
_entity_poly.pdbx_strand_id
1 'polypeptide(L)'
;MDSPWATAPGFGTNTLIVDTIIFRHPSCPLNLNIILDLPRVDNVPGRTIRGVHYRTALTACEIIAHNAFGKGYFTLDPEGFQRVYATEETVLHEAEYYFRITGGDRYTLTRTFRD
;
A
#
# COMPACT_ATOMS: atom_id res chain seq x y z
N MET A 1 45.18 -21.39 14.48
CA MET A 1 44.86 -19.94 14.56
C MET A 1 43.68 -19.75 13.65
N ASP A 2 42.50 -19.98 14.19
CA ASP A 2 41.27 -20.14 13.44
C ASP A 2 40.47 -18.83 13.50
N SER A 3 40.09 -18.34 12.32
CA SER A 3 39.39 -17.06 12.17
C SER A 3 37.99 -17.12 12.80
N PRO A 4 37.63 -16.22 13.72
CA PRO A 4 36.40 -16.30 14.52
C PRO A 4 35.11 -15.89 13.79
N TRP A 5 35.12 -15.69 12.47
CA TRP A 5 33.94 -15.23 11.71
C TRP A 5 33.27 -16.32 10.86
N ALA A 6 33.81 -17.54 10.84
CA ALA A 6 33.22 -18.67 10.14
C ALA A 6 32.12 -19.33 10.98
N THR A 7 30.97 -18.67 11.12
CA THR A 7 29.59 -19.23 11.20
C THR A 7 28.65 -18.06 11.50
N ALA A 8 28.36 -17.21 10.51
CA ALA A 8 27.10 -16.49 10.55
C ALA A 8 26.01 -17.53 10.24
N PRO A 9 25.03 -17.78 11.14
CA PRO A 9 23.89 -18.61 10.79
C PRO A 9 23.27 -18.01 9.54
N GLY A 10 23.05 -18.86 8.52
CA GLY A 10 22.56 -18.43 7.22
C GLY A 10 21.37 -17.49 7.39
N PHE A 11 21.35 -16.42 6.60
CA PHE A 11 20.13 -15.65 6.36
C PHE A 11 19.11 -16.63 5.83
N GLY A 12 18.34 -17.25 6.73
CA GLY A 12 17.10 -17.89 6.37
C GLY A 12 16.32 -16.83 5.63
N THR A 13 15.87 -17.15 4.42
CA THR A 13 14.82 -16.41 3.75
C THR A 13 13.58 -16.61 4.61
N ASN A 14 13.53 -15.91 5.73
CA ASN A 14 12.36 -15.77 6.55
C ASN A 14 11.49 -14.80 5.77
N THR A 15 10.84 -15.34 4.75
CA THR A 15 9.68 -14.71 4.14
C THR A 15 8.67 -14.65 5.27
N LEU A 16 8.79 -13.60 6.12
CA LEU A 16 7.71 -13.23 7.00
C LEU A 16 6.52 -13.12 6.06
N ILE A 17 5.52 -13.97 6.26
CA ILE A 17 4.21 -13.72 5.67
C ILE A 17 3.74 -12.48 6.41
N VAL A 18 4.18 -11.32 5.93
CA VAL A 18 3.80 -10.04 6.50
C VAL A 18 2.34 -9.89 6.14
N ASP A 19 1.48 -9.82 7.15
CA ASP A 19 0.07 -9.50 6.95
C ASP A 19 -0.02 -8.05 6.49
N THR A 20 -0.25 -7.86 5.20
CA THR A 20 -0.23 -6.57 4.51
C THR A 20 -1.60 -6.19 3.93
N ILE A 21 -1.80 -4.90 3.74
CA ILE A 21 -2.88 -4.35 2.92
C ILE A 21 -2.32 -4.02 1.54
N ILE A 22 -3.00 -4.46 0.48
CA ILE A 22 -2.59 -4.19 -0.91
C ILE A 22 -3.30 -2.93 -1.42
N PHE A 23 -2.53 -1.96 -1.90
CA PHE A 23 -3.06 -0.76 -2.54
C PHE A 23 -2.90 -0.85 -4.04
N ARG A 24 -4.01 -0.72 -4.77
CA ARG A 24 -4.10 -0.99 -6.20
C ARG A 24 -4.43 0.22 -7.04
N HIS A 25 -3.98 0.20 -8.29
CA HIS A 25 -4.40 1.10 -9.36
C HIS A 25 -5.72 0.59 -9.98
N PRO A 26 -6.74 1.43 -10.19
CA PRO A 26 -8.07 1.00 -10.66
C PRO A 26 -8.08 0.52 -12.12
N SER A 27 -7.26 1.09 -13.00
CA SER A 27 -7.33 0.86 -14.47
C SER A 27 -6.29 -0.12 -15.06
N CYS A 28 -5.55 -0.87 -14.24
CA CYS A 28 -4.50 -1.77 -14.72
C CYS A 28 -4.96 -3.25 -14.62
N PRO A 29 -4.62 -4.16 -15.57
CA PRO A 29 -5.03 -5.56 -15.50
C PRO A 29 -4.70 -6.21 -14.15
N LEU A 30 -5.61 -7.08 -13.69
CA LEU A 30 -5.43 -7.87 -12.46
C LEU A 30 -4.04 -8.53 -12.46
N ASN A 31 -3.32 -8.36 -11.34
CA ASN A 31 -1.94 -8.81 -11.05
C ASN A 31 -0.79 -7.84 -11.40
N LEU A 32 -1.00 -6.78 -12.17
CA LEU A 32 0.01 -5.72 -12.40
C LEU A 32 -0.40 -4.35 -11.82
N ASN A 33 -1.53 -4.33 -11.13
CA ASN A 33 -2.13 -3.12 -10.60
C ASN A 33 -1.72 -2.81 -9.16
N ILE A 34 -0.71 -3.48 -8.59
CA ILE A 34 -0.24 -3.16 -7.24
C ILE A 34 0.64 -1.91 -7.30
N ILE A 35 0.27 -0.90 -6.52
CA ILE A 35 1.07 0.32 -6.32
C ILE A 35 2.10 0.05 -5.24
N LEU A 36 1.64 -0.46 -4.11
CA LEU A 36 2.42 -0.81 -2.93
C LEU A 36 1.60 -1.71 -1.99
N ASP A 37 2.27 -2.38 -1.08
CA ASP A 37 1.70 -3.08 0.07
C ASP A 37 2.26 -2.49 1.38
N LEU A 38 1.42 -2.39 2.41
CA LEU A 38 1.84 -1.91 3.73
C LEU A 38 1.52 -2.93 4.81
N PRO A 39 2.44 -3.17 5.77
CA PRO A 39 2.19 -4.06 6.89
C PRO A 39 1.11 -3.50 7.81
N ARG A 40 0.27 -4.39 8.35
CA ARG A 40 -0.74 -4.03 9.35
C ARG A 40 -0.09 -3.83 10.72
N VAL A 41 0.24 -2.58 11.05
CA VAL A 41 0.92 -2.23 12.30
C VAL A 41 0.06 -1.35 13.22
N ASP A 42 -0.94 -0.66 12.68
CA ASP A 42 -1.76 0.29 13.43
C ASP A 42 -2.92 -0.42 14.13
N ASN A 43 -3.27 0.04 15.34
CA ASN A 43 -4.42 -0.50 16.08
C ASN A 43 -5.72 0.02 15.47
N VAL A 44 -6.67 -0.87 15.20
CA VAL A 44 -8.02 -0.45 14.78
C VAL A 44 -8.87 -0.15 16.04
N PRO A 45 -9.40 1.06 16.22
CA PRO A 45 -10.19 1.40 17.40
C PRO A 45 -11.36 0.43 17.64
N GLY A 46 -11.49 -0.05 18.88
CA GLY A 46 -12.56 -0.98 19.27
C GLY A 46 -12.44 -2.40 18.70
N ARG A 47 -11.32 -2.75 18.05
CA ARG A 47 -11.09 -4.09 17.49
C ARG A 47 -9.73 -4.64 17.92
N THR A 48 -9.61 -5.96 17.89
CA THR A 48 -8.36 -6.68 18.20
C THR A 48 -7.47 -6.89 16.95
N ILE A 49 -7.87 -6.33 15.81
CA ILE A 49 -7.15 -6.45 14.54
C ILE A 49 -6.19 -5.27 14.32
N ARG A 50 -5.20 -5.49 13.47
CA ARG A 50 -4.27 -4.45 13.01
C ARG A 50 -4.63 -3.98 11.60
N GLY A 51 -4.23 -2.76 11.28
CA GLY A 51 -4.48 -2.13 10.00
C GLY A 51 -3.39 -1.13 9.63
N VAL A 52 -3.73 -0.23 8.70
CA VAL A 52 -2.86 0.85 8.25
C VAL A 52 -3.60 2.18 8.38
N HIS A 53 -2.97 3.15 9.02
CA HIS A 53 -3.52 4.48 9.18
C HIS A 53 -3.80 5.14 7.82
N TYR A 54 -5.01 5.66 7.62
CA TYR A 54 -5.51 6.14 6.34
C TYR A 54 -4.57 7.17 5.71
N ARG A 55 -4.15 8.19 6.48
CA ARG A 55 -3.26 9.25 5.97
C ARG A 55 -1.89 8.71 5.54
N THR A 56 -1.37 7.71 6.23
CA THR A 56 -0.07 7.11 5.91
C THR A 56 -0.13 6.43 4.54
N ALA A 57 -1.13 5.57 4.34
CA ALA A 57 -1.36 4.92 3.06
C ALA A 57 -1.64 5.94 1.94
N LEU A 58 -2.48 6.94 2.23
CA LEU A 58 -2.85 7.96 1.24
C LEU A 58 -1.63 8.75 0.78
N THR A 59 -0.83 9.27 1.71
CA THR A 59 0.38 10.03 1.40
C THR A 59 1.38 9.18 0.61
N ALA A 60 1.58 7.92 0.98
CA ALA A 60 2.45 7.02 0.21
C ALA A 60 1.97 6.85 -1.24
N CYS A 61 0.67 6.64 -1.45
CA CYS A 61 0.10 6.51 -2.79
C CYS A 61 0.17 7.82 -3.59
N GLU A 62 -0.10 8.96 -2.95
CA GLU A 62 -0.02 10.29 -3.59
C GLU A 62 1.41 10.62 -4.04
N ILE A 63 2.43 10.24 -3.27
CA ILE A 63 3.85 10.36 -3.67
C ILE A 63 4.10 9.56 -4.95
N ILE A 64 3.72 8.28 -4.96
CA ILE A 64 3.94 7.38 -6.11
C ILE A 64 3.17 7.85 -7.33
N ALA A 65 1.98 8.41 -7.13
CA ALA A 65 1.17 8.99 -8.19
C ALA A 65 1.63 10.41 -8.60
N HIS A 66 2.94 10.63 -8.70
CA HIS A 66 3.55 11.88 -9.13
C HIS A 66 3.14 13.08 -8.25
N ASN A 67 3.25 12.91 -6.92
CA ASN A 67 2.96 13.95 -5.93
C ASN A 67 1.55 14.54 -6.05
N ALA A 68 0.55 13.71 -6.30
CA ALA A 68 -0.86 14.11 -6.49
C ALA A 68 -1.57 14.47 -5.16
N PHE A 69 -0.89 15.22 -4.29
CA PHE A 69 -1.35 15.56 -2.94
C PHE A 69 -2.71 16.28 -2.94
N GLY A 70 -3.57 15.87 -2.01
CA GLY A 70 -4.89 16.47 -1.79
C GLY A 70 -5.95 16.09 -2.83
N LYS A 71 -5.61 15.20 -3.77
CA LYS A 71 -6.52 14.70 -4.81
C LYS A 71 -6.83 13.22 -4.65
N GLY A 72 -6.01 12.51 -3.88
CA GLY A 72 -6.11 11.08 -3.66
C GLY A 72 -7.29 10.68 -2.77
N TYR A 73 -7.84 9.50 -3.02
CA TYR A 73 -8.78 8.83 -2.11
C TYR A 73 -8.77 7.31 -2.37
N PHE A 74 -9.34 6.55 -1.44
CA PHE A 74 -9.47 5.09 -1.58
C PHE A 74 -10.91 4.66 -1.87
N THR A 75 -11.04 3.56 -2.62
CA THR A 75 -12.29 2.83 -2.84
C THR A 75 -12.09 1.34 -2.54
N LEU A 76 -13.19 0.62 -2.28
CA LEU A 76 -13.17 -0.83 -2.04
C LEU A 76 -13.31 -1.64 -3.33
N ASP A 77 -13.72 -0.99 -4.41
CA ASP A 77 -13.90 -1.56 -5.74
C ASP A 77 -13.13 -0.76 -6.79
N PRO A 78 -12.68 -1.39 -7.88
CA PRO A 78 -11.94 -0.73 -8.96
C PRO A 78 -12.80 0.27 -9.75
N GLU A 79 -14.12 0.04 -9.82
CA GLU A 79 -15.08 0.96 -10.46
C GLU A 79 -15.29 2.23 -9.60
N GLY A 80 -14.97 2.14 -8.31
CA GLY A 80 -15.02 3.13 -7.25
C GLY A 80 -16.41 3.65 -6.89
N PHE A 81 -17.40 2.75 -6.95
CA PHE A 81 -18.72 2.95 -6.38
C PHE A 81 -18.71 2.98 -4.85
N GLN A 82 -17.76 2.31 -4.21
CA GLN A 82 -17.63 2.17 -2.76
C GLN A 82 -16.45 3.00 -2.25
N ARG A 83 -16.66 4.32 -2.15
CA ARG A 83 -15.66 5.24 -1.60
C ARG A 83 -15.48 5.04 -0.09
N VAL A 84 -14.21 5.02 0.33
CA VAL A 84 -13.85 5.07 1.75
C VAL A 84 -13.94 6.52 2.23
N TYR A 85 -14.83 6.77 3.17
CA TYR A 85 -14.92 8.05 3.88
C TYR A 85 -14.12 7.94 5.18
N ALA A 86 -13.05 8.71 5.27
CA ALA A 86 -12.10 8.64 6.39
C ALA A 86 -12.07 9.95 7.18
N THR A 87 -11.93 9.80 8.49
CA THR A 87 -11.52 10.84 9.44
C THR A 87 -10.00 10.79 9.65
N GLU A 88 -9.45 11.74 10.41
CA GLU A 88 -8.01 11.78 10.71
C GLU A 88 -7.50 10.53 11.44
N GLU A 89 -8.35 9.82 12.19
CA GLU A 89 -7.98 8.63 12.97
C GLU A 89 -8.36 7.31 12.29
N THR A 90 -8.80 7.36 11.03
CA THR A 90 -9.28 6.15 10.34
C THR A 90 -8.13 5.18 10.09
N VAL A 91 -8.35 3.92 10.47
CA VAL A 91 -7.43 2.80 10.20
C VAL A 91 -8.08 1.84 9.20
N LEU A 92 -7.43 1.71 8.06
CA LEU A 92 -7.78 0.79 6.99
C LEU A 92 -7.49 -0.65 7.44
N HIS A 93 -8.41 -1.56 7.16
CA HIS A 93 -8.32 -2.94 7.67
C HIS A 93 -8.84 -3.98 6.69
N GLU A 94 -9.34 -3.60 5.52
CA GLU A 94 -9.63 -4.57 4.46
C GLU A 94 -8.34 -5.13 3.85
N ALA A 95 -8.44 -6.21 3.09
CA ALA A 95 -7.30 -6.85 2.44
C ALA A 95 -6.69 -5.96 1.34
N GLU A 96 -7.54 -5.22 0.63
CA GLU A 96 -7.13 -4.37 -0.47
C GLU A 96 -7.97 -3.11 -0.59
N TYR A 97 -7.36 -2.08 -1.19
CA TYR A 97 -7.98 -0.80 -1.52
C TYR A 97 -7.50 -0.33 -2.88
N TYR A 98 -8.33 0.44 -3.58
CA TYR A 98 -7.99 1.05 -4.86
C TYR A 98 -7.72 2.53 -4.67
N PHE A 99 -6.53 2.99 -5.04
CA PHE A 99 -6.14 4.40 -4.97
C PHE A 99 -6.59 5.15 -6.23
N ARG A 100 -7.40 6.18 -6.03
CA ARG A 100 -8.00 6.99 -7.09
C ARG A 100 -7.65 8.46 -6.93
N ILE A 101 -7.70 9.19 -8.03
CA ILE A 101 -7.41 10.63 -8.06
C ILE A 101 -8.65 11.38 -8.56
N THR A 102 -9.02 12.43 -7.83
CA THR A 102 -10.10 13.34 -8.24
C THR A 102 -9.75 14.00 -9.57
N GLY A 103 -10.63 13.88 -10.56
CA GLY A 103 -10.39 14.40 -11.92
C GLY A 103 -9.76 13.39 -12.89
N GLY A 104 -9.48 12.15 -12.43
CA GLY A 104 -9.19 11.01 -13.30
C GLY A 104 -8.00 10.16 -12.84
N ASP A 105 -8.10 8.85 -13.07
CA ASP A 105 -7.11 7.85 -12.64
C ASP A 105 -5.98 7.64 -13.66
N ARG A 106 -5.57 8.69 -14.36
CA ARG A 106 -4.59 8.63 -15.44
C ARG A 106 -3.14 8.81 -14.96
N TYR A 107 -2.84 8.51 -13.69
CA TYR A 107 -1.45 8.43 -13.26
C TYR A 107 -0.88 7.13 -13.81
N THR A 108 -0.35 7.22 -15.02
CA THR A 108 0.25 6.08 -15.68
C THR A 108 1.40 5.57 -14.80
N LEU A 109 1.36 4.29 -14.41
CA LEU A 109 2.54 3.55 -13.89
C LEU A 109 3.56 3.34 -15.03
N THR A 110 3.87 4.40 -15.79
CA THR A 110 4.72 4.29 -16.97
C THR A 110 6.10 3.87 -16.51
N ARG A 111 6.48 2.64 -16.83
CA ARG A 111 7.88 2.24 -16.99
C ARG A 111 8.43 2.93 -18.23
N THR A 112 8.66 4.22 -18.18
CA THR A 112 9.57 4.86 -19.15
C THR A 112 10.77 5.34 -18.37
N PHE A 113 11.77 4.47 -18.27
CA PHE A 113 13.14 4.93 -18.10
C PHE A 113 13.52 5.56 -19.43
N ARG A 114 13.77 6.88 -19.44
CA ARG A 114 14.57 7.48 -20.50
C ARG A 114 16.02 7.16 -20.16
N ASP A 115 16.65 6.38 -21.03
CA ASP A 115 18.11 6.30 -21.14
C ASP A 115 18.67 7.65 -21.62
#